data_AF-A0A941WYT9-F1
#
_entry.id   AF-A0A941WYT9-F1
#
_cell.length_a   1.000
_cell.length_b   1.000
_cell.length_c   1.000
_cell.angle_alpha   90.00
_cell.angle_beta   90.00
_cell.angle_gamma   90.00
#
_symmetry.space_group_name_H-M   'P 1'
#
loop_
_entity.id
_entity.type
_entity.pdbx_description
1 polymer ?
#
loop_
_entity_poly.entity_id
_entity_poly.type
_entity_poly.pdbx_seq_one_letter_code
_entity_poly.pdbx_strand_id
1 'polypeptide(L)'
;MQKTIKIIYETEKKIICGLKEIDFSSMTITAKMLFDLLDYSIGDTYSLEPIDFDSLDKKITDYIQPVYNLINDLINKINELSNDATLKQKEETFEVKTSLE
;
A
#
# COMPACT_ATOMS: atom_id res chain seq x y z
N MET A 1 -9.45 6.86 -6.85
CA MET A 1 -10.58 6.19 -6.16
C MET A 1 -10.13 5.77 -4.76
N GLN A 2 -10.99 5.82 -3.74
CA GLN A 2 -10.60 5.36 -2.41
C GLN A 2 -10.62 3.83 -2.34
N LYS A 3 -9.51 3.22 -1.95
CA LYS A 3 -9.36 1.78 -1.73
C LYS A 3 -9.06 1.52 -0.25
N THR A 4 -9.76 0.55 0.33
CA THR A 4 -9.54 0.16 1.74
C THR A 4 -8.73 -1.12 1.80
N ILE A 5 -7.71 -1.13 2.64
CA ILE A 5 -6.85 -2.29 2.89
C ILE A 5 -7.26 -2.88 4.23
N LYS A 6 -7.51 -4.19 4.24
CA LYS A 6 -7.88 -4.95 5.43
C LYS A 6 -6.83 -6.01 5.73
N ILE A 7 -6.45 -6.15 7.00
CA ILE A 7 -5.58 -7.23 7.46
C ILE A 7 -6.44 -8.25 8.22
N ILE A 8 -6.47 -9.49 7.74
CA ILE A 8 -7.06 -10.65 8.40
C ILE A 8 -5.93 -11.45 9.04
N TYR A 9 -6.10 -11.85 10.30
CA TYR A 9 -5.03 -12.47 11.08
C TYR A 9 -5.46 -13.58 12.04
N GLU A 10 -6.76 -13.79 12.25
CA GLU A 10 -7.27 -14.83 13.16
C GLU A 10 -7.16 -16.22 12.52
N THR A 11 -8.04 -16.52 11.56
CA THR A 11 -8.12 -17.83 10.88
C THR A 11 -7.25 -17.89 9.65
N GLU A 12 -7.17 -16.78 8.93
CA GLU A 12 -6.39 -16.62 7.71
C GLU A 12 -5.46 -15.43 7.89
N LYS A 13 -4.20 -15.55 7.47
CA LYS A 13 -3.23 -14.46 7.51
C LYS A 13 -3.17 -13.81 6.13
N LYS A 14 -4.10 -12.89 5.86
CA LYS A 14 -4.25 -12.25 4.55
C LYS A 14 -4.34 -10.73 4.63
N ILE A 15 -3.80 -10.04 3.63
CA ILE A 15 -4.02 -8.61 3.41
C ILE A 15 -4.87 -8.47 2.15
N ILE A 16 -5.98 -7.76 2.23
CA ILE A 16 -6.96 -7.64 1.15
C ILE A 16 -7.10 -6.17 0.74
N CYS A 17 -7.16 -5.92 -0.56
CA CYS A 17 -7.46 -4.62 -1.15
C CYS A 17 -8.30 -4.84 -2.41
N GLY A 18 -9.61 -4.54 -2.34
CA GLY A 18 -10.54 -4.83 -3.42
C GLY A 18 -10.65 -6.34 -3.71
N LEU A 19 -10.31 -6.75 -4.94
CA LEU A 19 -10.31 -8.16 -5.38
C LEU A 19 -8.94 -8.85 -5.22
N LYS A 20 -7.91 -8.12 -4.78
CA LYS A 20 -6.56 -8.66 -4.63
C LYS A 20 -6.30 -9.04 -3.16
N GLU A 21 -5.56 -10.11 -2.97
CA GLU A 21 -5.14 -10.58 -1.65
C GLU A 21 -3.66 -11.01 -1.64
N ILE A 22 -3.01 -10.82 -0.50
CA ILE A 22 -1.67 -11.32 -0.18
C ILE A 22 -1.81 -12.28 1.00
N ASP A 23 -1.37 -13.52 0.84
CA ASP A 23 -1.12 -14.42 1.97
C ASP A 23 0.21 -14.04 2.64
N PHE A 24 0.16 -13.68 3.93
CA PHE A 24 1.34 -13.37 4.74
C PHE A 24 1.59 -14.38 5.86
N SER A 25 1.02 -15.59 5.76
CA SER A 25 1.25 -16.69 6.70
C SER A 25 2.72 -17.08 6.83
N SER A 26 3.50 -16.89 5.77
CA SER A 26 4.96 -17.11 5.70
C SER A 26 5.81 -15.97 6.31
N MET A 27 5.17 -14.93 6.87
CA MET A 27 5.81 -13.72 7.41
C MET A 27 6.65 -12.91 6.43
N THR A 28 6.68 -13.28 5.15
CA THR A 28 7.48 -12.58 4.13
C THR A 28 6.55 -11.80 3.24
N ILE A 29 6.47 -10.49 3.49
CA ILE A 29 5.76 -9.54 2.62
C ILE A 29 6.82 -8.73 1.88
N THR A 30 6.82 -8.84 0.55
CA THR A 30 7.73 -8.05 -0.29
C THR A 30 7.06 -6.76 -0.76
N ALA A 31 7.88 -5.74 -1.04
CA ALA A 31 7.39 -4.50 -1.62
C ALA A 31 6.60 -4.75 -2.92
N LYS A 32 7.07 -5.69 -3.77
CA LYS A 32 6.37 -6.05 -5.01
C LYS A 32 4.96 -6.57 -4.75
N MET A 33 4.78 -7.47 -3.79
CA MET A 33 3.45 -8.00 -3.45
C MET A 33 2.51 -6.90 -3.00
N LEU A 34 3.01 -5.92 -2.23
CA LEU A 34 2.23 -4.77 -1.80
C LEU A 34 1.88 -3.85 -2.98
N PHE A 35 2.81 -3.54 -3.88
CA PHE A 35 2.47 -2.77 -5.09
C PHE A 35 1.45 -3.48 -5.98
N ASP A 36 1.59 -4.80 -6.15
CA ASP A 36 0.65 -5.61 -6.90
C ASP A 36 -0.75 -5.57 -6.24
N LEU A 37 -0.84 -5.65 -4.91
CA LEU A 37 -2.07 -5.55 -4.13
C LEU A 37 -2.76 -4.19 -4.30
N LEU A 38 -1.98 -3.11 -4.28
CA LEU A 38 -2.51 -1.75 -4.35
C LEU A 38 -3.05 -1.40 -5.75
N ASP A 39 -2.51 -2.03 -6.79
CA ASP A 39 -2.91 -1.78 -8.19
C ASP A 39 -2.90 -0.28 -8.50
N TYR A 40 -1.78 0.37 -8.22
CA TYR A 40 -1.67 1.82 -8.18
C TYR A 40 -2.02 2.46 -9.52
N SER A 41 -3.03 3.32 -9.48
CA SER A 41 -3.41 4.22 -10.57
C SER A 41 -3.39 5.66 -10.08
N ILE A 42 -2.98 6.60 -10.94
CA ILE A 42 -2.93 8.02 -10.61
C ILE A 42 -4.32 8.50 -10.16
N GLY A 43 -4.42 9.07 -8.96
CA GLY A 43 -5.67 9.50 -8.34
C GLY A 43 -6.32 8.48 -7.40
N ASP A 44 -5.67 7.33 -7.16
CA ASP A 44 -6.05 6.42 -6.09
C ASP A 44 -5.55 6.89 -4.73
N THR A 45 -6.42 6.77 -3.74
CA THR A 45 -6.10 6.99 -2.33
C THR A 45 -6.33 5.70 -1.57
N TYR A 46 -5.45 5.43 -0.61
CA TYR A 46 -5.51 4.20 0.17
C TYR A 46 -5.73 4.53 1.64
N SER A 47 -6.59 3.75 2.29
CA SER A 47 -6.82 3.80 3.73
C SER A 47 -6.69 2.40 4.32
N LEU A 48 -5.93 2.27 5.40
CA LEU A 48 -5.82 1.04 6.16
C LEU A 48 -6.96 0.96 7.19
N GLU A 49 -7.62 -0.19 7.27
CA GLU A 49 -8.65 -0.42 8.29
C GLU A 49 -7.99 -0.40 9.69
N PRO A 50 -8.49 0.42 10.63
CA PRO A 50 -7.88 0.53 11.94
C PRO A 50 -8.00 -0.79 12.70
N ILE A 51 -6.93 -1.20 13.37
CA ILE A 51 -6.91 -2.37 14.24
C ILE A 51 -6.81 -1.88 15.69
N ASP A 52 -7.73 -2.37 16.54
CA ASP A 52 -7.66 -2.14 17.98
C ASP A 52 -6.64 -3.11 18.61
N PHE A 53 -5.37 -2.69 18.63
CA PHE A 53 -4.29 -3.48 19.19
C PHE A 53 -4.38 -3.67 20.71
N ASP A 54 -5.10 -2.81 21.43
CA ASP A 54 -5.27 -2.92 22.88
C ASP A 54 -6.21 -4.09 23.25
N SER A 55 -7.11 -4.44 22.32
CA SER A 55 -8.01 -5.58 22.46
C SER A 55 -7.40 -6.95 22.09
N LEU A 56 -6.17 -6.96 21.56
CA LEU A 56 -5.54 -8.17 21.02
C LEU A 56 -4.53 -8.81 21.97
N ASP A 57 -4.42 -10.14 21.85
CA ASP A 57 -3.37 -10.91 22.52
C ASP A 57 -1.98 -10.40 22.11
N LYS A 58 -1.09 -10.24 23.09
CA LYS A 58 0.27 -9.71 22.88
C LYS A 58 1.03 -10.42 21.75
N LYS A 59 0.89 -11.75 21.64
CA LYS A 59 1.52 -12.53 20.56
C LYS A 59 1.00 -12.17 19.17
N ILE A 60 -0.29 -11.85 19.07
CA ILE A 60 -0.95 -11.44 17.84
C ILE A 60 -0.53 -10.00 17.50
N THR A 61 -0.49 -9.12 18.50
CA THR A 61 -0.01 -7.73 18.35
C THR A 61 1.44 -7.69 17.88
N ASP A 62 2.36 -8.40 18.54
CA ASP A 62 3.78 -8.48 18.16
C ASP A 62 3.96 -8.99 16.71
N TYR A 63 3.01 -9.81 16.23
CA TYR A 63 3.02 -10.36 14.87
C TYR A 63 2.48 -9.40 13.81
N ILE A 64 1.38 -8.71 14.09
CA ILE A 64 0.65 -7.90 13.10
C ILE A 64 1.16 -6.47 13.06
N GLN A 65 1.53 -5.91 14.20
CA GLN A 65 1.89 -4.50 14.30
C GLN A 65 3.04 -4.10 13.34
N PRO A 66 4.09 -4.93 13.12
CA PRO A 66 5.10 -4.64 12.11
C PRO A 66 4.54 -4.61 10.68
N VAL A 67 3.63 -5.54 10.36
CA VAL A 67 2.97 -5.62 9.04
C VAL A 67 2.08 -4.41 8.81
N TYR A 68 1.28 -4.06 9.82
CA TYR A 68 0.40 -2.89 9.81
C TYR A 68 1.19 -1.60 9.57
N ASN A 69 2.27 -1.39 10.34
CA ASN A 69 3.12 -0.21 10.19
C ASN A 69 3.76 -0.13 8.81
N LEU A 70 4.25 -1.25 8.28
CA LEU A 70 4.88 -1.29 6.95
C LEU A 70 3.90 -0.93 5.84
N ILE A 71 2.66 -1.43 5.91
CA ILE A 71 1.60 -1.08 4.97
C ILE A 71 1.22 0.41 5.11
N ASN A 72 1.07 0.89 6.35
CA ASN A 72 0.72 2.28 6.63
C ASN A 72 1.79 3.26 6.09
N ASP A 73 3.07 2.95 6.28
CA ASP A 73 4.17 3.76 5.76
C ASP A 73 4.18 3.82 4.22
N LEU A 74 3.86 2.70 3.56
CA LEU A 74 3.76 2.65 2.10
C LEU A 74 2.57 3.46 1.59
N ILE A 75 1.41 3.34 2.25
CA ILE A 75 0.23 4.17 1.95
C ILE A 75 0.57 5.65 2.10
N ASN A 76 1.23 6.03 3.19
CA ASN A 76 1.65 7.41 3.44
C ASN A 76 2.58 7.91 2.33
N LYS A 77 3.58 7.12 1.93
CA LYS A 77 4.46 7.45 0.80
C LYS A 77 3.71 7.61 -0.52
N ILE A 78 2.74 6.74 -0.79
CA ILE A 78 1.91 6.84 -2.01
C ILE A 78 1.02 8.08 -1.98
N ASN A 79 0.41 8.37 -0.83
CA ASN A 79 -0.41 9.56 -0.65
C ASN A 79 0.44 10.84 -0.70
N GLU A 80 1.68 10.83 -0.18
CA GLU A 80 2.67 11.90 -0.35
C GLU A 80 3.01 12.10 -1.84
N LEU A 81 3.31 11.03 -2.58
CA LEU A 81 3.56 11.09 -4.03
C LEU A 81 2.34 11.57 -4.84
N SER A 82 1.12 11.28 -4.39
CA SER A 82 -0.12 11.78 -5.00
C SER A 82 -0.41 13.24 -4.65
N ASN A 83 0.04 13.72 -3.48
CA ASN A 83 -0.06 15.12 -3.06
C ASN A 83 1.08 15.98 -3.64
N ASP A 84 2.17 15.35 -4.05
CA ASP A 84 3.24 15.93 -4.85
C ASP A 84 2.71 16.18 -6.27
N ALA A 85 1.87 17.22 -6.39
CA ALA A 85 1.31 17.77 -7.62
C ALA A 85 2.37 18.11 -8.70
N THR A 86 3.65 17.90 -8.41
CA THR A 86 4.81 18.06 -9.29
C THR A 86 5.02 16.87 -10.25
N LEU A 87 4.46 15.68 -10.00
CA LEU A 87 4.54 14.57 -10.98
C LEU A 87 3.52 14.71 -12.12
N LYS A 88 2.32 15.26 -11.84
CA LYS A 88 1.33 15.59 -12.89
C LYS A 88 1.78 16.74 -13.79
N GLN A 89 2.59 17.68 -13.30
CA GLN A 89 3.19 18.73 -14.13
C GLN A 89 4.43 18.26 -14.91
N LYS A 90 5.03 17.11 -14.58
CA LYS A 90 6.19 16.58 -15.30
C LYS A 90 5.84 15.66 -16.48
N GLU A 91 4.59 15.21 -16.61
CA GLU A 91 4.13 14.52 -17.82
C GLU A 91 3.82 15.48 -18.99
N GLU A 92 3.70 16.79 -18.76
CA GLU A 92 3.39 17.77 -19.83
C GLU A 92 4.60 18.42 -20.51
N THR A 93 5.85 18.07 -20.17
CA THR A 93 7.01 18.59 -20.93
C THR A 93 8.23 17.66 -20.91
N PHE A 94 8.14 16.54 -21.60
CA PHE A 94 9.32 15.92 -22.23
C PHE A 94 9.09 15.81 -23.75
N GLU A 95 8.72 16.92 -24.39
CA GLU A 95 9.11 17.14 -25.79
C GLU A 95 10.58 17.58 -25.83
N VAL A 96 11.50 16.65 -25.63
CA VAL A 96 12.83 16.82 -26.22
C VAL A 96 12.81 15.97 -27.48
N LYS A 97 12.42 16.60 -28.59
CA LYS A 97 12.77 16.13 -29.92
C LYS A 97 14.28 15.95 -29.94
N THR A 98 14.75 14.71 -29.95
CA THR A 98 16.07 14.42 -30.49
C THR A 98 16.01 14.71 -31.98
N SER A 99 16.33 15.94 -32.37
CA SER A 99 16.85 16.18 -33.70
C SER A 99 18.21 15.50 -33.75
N LEU A 100 18.23 14.32 -34.36
CA LEU A 100 19.43 13.80 -35.01
C LEU A 100 19.62 14.66 -36.25
N GLU A 101 20.56 15.60 -36.20
CA GLU A 101 21.42 16.08 -37.31
C GLU A 101 22.45 17.09 -36.80
#